data_AF-A0A6B3EX39-F1
#
_entry.id   AF-A0A6B3EX39-F1
#
_cell.length_a   1.000
_cell.length_b   1.000
_cell.length_c   1.000
_cell.angle_alpha   90.00
_cell.angle_beta   90.00
_cell.angle_gamma   90.00
#
_symmetry.space_group_name_H-M   'P 1'
#
loop_
_entity.id
_entity.type
_entity.pdbx_description
1 polymer ?
#
loop_
_entity_poly.entity_id
_entity_poly.type
_entity_poly.pdbx_seq_one_letter_code
_entity_poly.pdbx_strand_id
1 'polypeptide(L)' 'PGGKEPNPETTAAVAKACHAAGVLVLTCGTYGNVVRFLPPLVIGEDLLNDALDVFEQALAASV' A
#
# COMPACT_ATOMS: atom_id res chain seq x y z
N PRO A 1 -6.45 -15.93 11.51
CA PRO A 1 -6.62 -14.68 10.73
C PRO A 1 -8.11 -14.35 10.54
N GLY A 2 -8.52 -13.07 10.65
CA GLY A 2 -9.92 -12.66 10.47
C GLY A 2 -10.55 -11.82 11.60
N GLY A 3 -9.75 -11.25 12.50
CA GLY A 3 -10.25 -10.25 13.45
C GLY A 3 -10.72 -8.98 12.75
N LYS A 4 -11.70 -8.27 13.33
CA LYS A 4 -12.18 -6.97 12.85
C LYS A 4 -11.39 -5.79 13.44
N GLU A 5 -10.40 -6.08 14.27
CA GLU A 5 -9.53 -5.08 14.88
C GLU A 5 -8.67 -4.41 13.80
N PRO A 6 -8.66 -3.07 13.72
CA PRO A 6 -7.78 -2.34 12.81
C PRO A 6 -6.30 -2.66 13.03
N ASN A 7 -5.54 -2.79 11.95
CA ASN A 7 -4.10 -3.04 12.00
C ASN A 7 -3.31 -1.87 11.35
N PRO A 8 -3.08 -0.78 12.10
CA PRO A 8 -2.29 0.36 11.62
C PRO A 8 -0.80 0.02 11.44
N GLU A 9 -0.25 -0.88 12.25
CA GLU A 9 1.18 -1.21 12.21
C GLU A 9 1.56 -1.89 10.89
N THR A 10 0.80 -2.89 10.46
CA THR A 10 0.99 -3.52 9.15
C THR A 10 0.78 -2.51 8.03
N THR A 11 -0.23 -1.63 8.13
CA THR A 11 -0.49 -0.60 7.11
C THR A 11 0.69 0.38 6.96
N ALA A 12 1.27 0.82 8.07
CA ALA A 12 2.45 1.67 8.08
C ALA A 12 3.71 0.94 7.55
N ALA A 13 3.88 -0.34 7.89
CA ALA A 13 4.97 -1.16 7.40
C ALA A 13 4.92 -1.33 5.87
N VAL A 14 3.73 -1.64 5.33
CA VAL A 14 3.50 -1.76 3.88
C VAL A 14 3.79 -0.43 3.18
N ALA A 15 3.26 0.69 3.69
CA ALA A 15 3.51 2.01 3.08
C ALA A 15 5.00 2.37 3.07
N LYS A 16 5.74 2.04 4.13
CA LYS A 16 7.19 2.24 4.21
C LYS A 16 7.94 1.35 3.22
N ALA A 17 7.54 0.09 3.07
CA ALA A 17 8.14 -0.84 2.12
C ALA A 17 7.92 -0.39 0.67
N CYS A 18 6.70 0.03 0.31
CA CYS A 18 6.42 0.60 -1.01
C CYS A 18 7.29 1.84 -1.27
N HIS A 19 7.39 2.75 -0.30
CA HIS A 19 8.20 3.96 -0.45
C HIS A 19 9.68 3.63 -0.64
N ALA A 20 10.22 2.66 0.10
CA ALA A 20 11.60 2.20 -0.08
C ALA A 20 11.85 1.57 -1.46
N ALA A 21 10.82 0.96 -2.06
CA ALA A 21 10.84 0.39 -3.41
C ALA A 21 10.51 1.42 -4.52
N GLY A 22 10.34 2.71 -4.18
CA GLY A 22 10.10 3.78 -5.15
C GLY A 22 8.62 4.03 -5.49
N VAL A 23 7.68 3.37 -4.80
CA VAL A 23 6.24 3.53 -5.00
C VAL A 23 5.63 4.35 -3.86
N LEU A 24 4.99 5.47 -4.20
CA LEU A 24 4.32 6.32 -3.22
C LEU A 24 2.86 5.89 -3.03
N VAL A 25 2.53 5.46 -1.81
CA VAL A 25 1.16 5.16 -1.37
C VAL A 25 0.83 5.98 -0.13
N LEU A 26 -0.46 6.29 0.06
CA LEU A 26 -0.93 7.05 1.22
C LEU A 26 -1.61 6.13 2.23
N THR A 27 -1.44 6.42 3.51
CA THR A 27 -2.25 5.83 4.58
C THR A 27 -3.35 6.80 4.99
N CYS A 28 -4.53 6.28 5.36
CA CYS A 28 -5.68 7.10 5.74
C CYS A 28 -6.66 6.32 6.64
N GLY A 29 -7.80 6.96 6.97
CA GLY A 29 -8.85 6.42 7.83
C GLY A 29 -8.61 6.70 9.31
N THR A 30 -9.70 6.70 10.10
CA THR A 30 -9.67 7.05 11.54
C THR A 30 -8.69 6.19 12.34
N TYR A 31 -8.54 4.91 11.94
CA TYR A 31 -7.66 3.95 12.62
C TYR A 31 -6.33 3.72 11.89
N GLY A 32 -6.02 4.49 10.84
CA GLY A 32 -4.74 4.41 10.13
C GLY A 32 -4.48 3.07 9.42
N ASN A 33 -5.51 2.27 9.19
CA ASN A 33 -5.42 0.92 8.64
C ASN A 33 -5.86 0.80 7.17
N VAL A 34 -5.93 1.93 6.45
CA VAL A 34 -6.38 1.97 5.05
C VAL A 34 -5.26 2.53 4.18
N VAL A 35 -4.89 1.77 3.15
CA VAL A 35 -4.01 2.25 2.06
C VAL A 35 -4.87 2.86 0.96
N ARG A 36 -4.46 4.03 0.45
CA ARG A 36 -5.14 4.76 -0.62
C ARG A 36 -4.20 4.95 -1.81
N PHE A 37 -4.70 4.59 -2.99
CA PHE A 37 -4.06 4.85 -4.28
C PHE A 37 -4.68 6.10 -4.90
N LEU A 38 -3.84 7.07 -5.25
CA LEU A 38 -4.23 8.27 -6.00
C LEU A 38 -3.24 8.54 -7.15
N PRO A 39 -3.10 7.61 -8.11
CA PRO A 39 -2.27 7.85 -9.29
C PRO A 39 -2.90 8.96 -10.17
N PRO A 40 -2.09 9.66 -10.99
CA PRO A 40 -2.62 10.60 -11.97
C PRO A 40 -3.49 9.87 -13.01
N LEU A 41 -4.54 10.51 -13.52
CA LEU A 41 -5.45 9.91 -14.51
C LEU A 41 -4.79 9.58 -15.86
N VAL A 42 -3.59 10.09 -16.09
CA VAL A 42 -2.78 9.86 -17.30
C VAL A 42 -1.69 8.81 -17.10
N ILE A 43 -1.69 8.10 -15.97
CA ILE A 43 -0.73 7.01 -15.73
C ILE A 43 -0.91 5.92 -16.80
N GLY A 44 0.21 5.41 -17.32
CA GLY A 44 0.19 4.26 -18.23
C GLY A 44 -0.14 2.97 -17.48
N GLU A 45 -0.79 2.02 -18.16
CA GLU A 45 -1.15 0.72 -17.57
C GLU A 45 0.07 -0.05 -17.07
N ASP A 46 1.16 -0.08 -17.84
CA ASP A 46 2.38 -0.79 -17.47
C ASP A 46 2.98 -0.26 -16.16
N LEU A 47 3.03 1.07 -16.00
CA LEU A 47 3.56 1.71 -14.80
C LEU A 47 2.63 1.51 -13.60
N LEU A 48 1.31 1.49 -13.81
CA LEU A 48 0.35 1.19 -12.77
C LEU A 48 0.51 -0.25 -12.28
N ASN A 49 0.66 -1.21 -13.20
CA ASN A 49 0.86 -2.62 -12.87
C ASN A 49 2.17 -2.84 -12.10
N ASP A 50 3.27 -2.24 -12.54
CA ASP A 50 4.56 -2.32 -11.83
C ASP A 50 4.44 -1.79 -10.38
N ALA A 51 3.73 -0.67 -10.18
CA ALA A 51 3.48 -0.14 -8.85
C ALA A 51 2.61 -1.07 -7.97
N LEU A 52 1.65 -1.77 -8.58
CA LEU A 52 0.81 -2.75 -7.88
C LEU A 52 1.58 -4.02 -7.54
N ASP A 53 2.47 -4.48 -8.40
CA ASP A 53 3.35 -5.63 -8.13
C ASP A 53 4.24 -5.36 -6.91
N VAL A 54 4.83 -4.17 -6.83
CA VAL A 54 5.59 -3.72 -5.66
C VAL A 54 4.72 -3.72 -4.39
N PHE A 55 3.47 -3.25 -4.50
CA PHE A 55 2.55 -3.25 -3.37
C PHE A 55 2.18 -4.67 -2.92
N GLU A 56 1.92 -5.59 -3.84
CA GLU A 56 1.64 -7.00 -3.52
C GLU A 56 2.82 -7.65 -2.78
N GLN A 57 4.05 -7.42 -3.26
CA GLN A 57 5.26 -7.92 -2.60
C GLN A 57 5.43 -7.34 -1.19
N ALA A 58 5.22 -6.03 -1.04
CA ALA A 58 5.29 -5.35 0.26
C ALA A 58 4.23 -5.89 1.24
N LEU A 59 3.01 -6.14 0.76
CA LEU A 59 1.93 -6.70 1.56
C LEU A 59 2.24 -8.14 1.98
N ALA A 60 2.67 -9.00 1.05
CA ALA A 60 3.01 -10.39 1.32
C ALA A 60 4.14 -10.54 2.36
N ALA A 61 5.09 -9.60 2.39
CA ALA A 61 6.17 -9.58 3.37
C ALA A 61 5.75 -9.06 4.76
N SER A 62 4.58 -8.41 4.87
CA SER A 62 4.14 -7.69 6.08
C SER A 62 2.97 -8.34 6.84
N VAL A 63 2.44 -9.46 6.33
CA VAL A 63 1.27 -10.18 6.88
C VAL A 63 1.61 -11.55 7.45
#